data_AF-A0A8S9WAZ8-F1
#
_entry.id   AF-A0A8S9WAZ8-F1
#
_cell.length_a   1.000
_cell.length_b   1.000
_cell.length_c   1.000
_cell.angle_alpha   90.00
_cell.angle_beta   90.00
_cell.angle_gamma   90.00
#
_symmetry.space_group_name_H-M   'P 1'
#
loop_
_entity.id
_entity.type
_entity.pdbx_description
1 polymer ?
#
loop_
_entity_poly.entity_id
_entity_poly.type
_entity_poly.pdbx_seq_one_letter_code
_entity_poly.pdbx_strand_id
1 'polypeptide(L)'
;MEVKVEGGGEFCDASYEKICMSTLRDISLDSNIDSVYMNCNAAEHVFIISVKIGRVQSPITVGDMTIKGDERLTVTTETHAPKLLDLLWDRYGEKVEQISRLEIALKIDDDEMQKLMSQVVYDPRVDLNTRIMDGIDRILPEGARVRYPIRSTGRITIIASENPIKEEWKEKAKAMLSKMTKGDS
;
A
#
# COMPACT_ATOMS: atom_id res chain seq x y z
N MET A 1 2.84 -9.47 -13.71
CA MET A 1 3.41 -9.90 -12.42
C MET A 1 4.33 -11.10 -12.63
N GLU A 2 5.62 -10.97 -12.31
CA GLU A 2 6.58 -12.07 -12.23
C GLU A 2 6.64 -12.60 -10.78
N VAL A 3 6.70 -13.93 -10.57
CA VAL A 3 6.87 -14.53 -9.24
C VAL A 3 8.10 -15.41 -9.24
N LYS A 4 8.99 -15.19 -8.28
CA LYS A 4 10.19 -16.02 -8.08
C LYS A 4 10.24 -16.53 -6.65
N VAL A 5 10.41 -17.84 -6.49
CA VAL A 5 10.55 -18.49 -5.18
C VAL A 5 11.86 -19.27 -5.13
N GLU A 6 12.54 -19.25 -3.99
CA GLU A 6 13.74 -20.05 -3.76
C GLU A 6 13.91 -20.46 -2.29
N GLY A 7 14.74 -21.47 -2.06
CA GLY A 7 15.23 -21.86 -0.72
C GLY A 7 14.44 -22.97 -0.05
N GLY A 8 13.27 -23.34 -0.59
CA GLY A 8 12.45 -24.45 -0.10
C GLY A 8 12.73 -25.78 -0.79
N GLY A 9 13.52 -25.76 -1.86
CA GLY A 9 13.73 -26.89 -2.77
C GLY A 9 12.68 -26.92 -3.88
N GLU A 10 12.99 -27.59 -5.00
CA GLU A 10 12.24 -27.48 -6.26
C GLU A 10 10.72 -27.65 -6.12
N PHE A 11 10.28 -28.66 -5.36
CA PHE A 11 8.85 -28.90 -5.13
C PHE A 11 8.18 -27.81 -4.29
N CYS A 12 8.86 -27.35 -3.23
CA CYS A 12 8.35 -26.31 -2.34
C CYS A 12 8.28 -24.96 -3.07
N ASP A 13 9.34 -24.63 -3.80
CA ASP A 13 9.47 -23.38 -4.56
C ASP A 13 8.36 -23.31 -5.61
N ALA A 14 8.14 -24.37 -6.41
CA ALA A 14 7.07 -24.43 -7.39
C ALA A 14 5.65 -24.38 -6.77
N SER A 15 5.49 -24.91 -5.55
CA SER A 15 4.20 -24.87 -4.85
C SER A 15 3.86 -23.46 -4.36
N TYR A 16 4.82 -22.80 -3.72
CA TYR A 16 4.65 -21.41 -3.27
C TYR A 16 4.50 -20.44 -4.43
N GLU A 17 5.15 -20.69 -5.56
CA GLU A 17 4.99 -19.87 -6.76
C GLU A 17 3.52 -19.88 -7.22
N LYS A 18 2.90 -21.07 -7.28
CA LYS A 18 1.48 -21.24 -7.62
C LYS A 18 0.56 -20.60 -6.58
N ILE A 19 0.83 -20.80 -5.29
CA ILE A 19 0.04 -20.21 -4.19
C ILE A 19 0.10 -18.68 -4.26
N CYS A 20 1.28 -18.10 -4.47
CA CYS A 20 1.43 -16.65 -4.63
C CYS A 20 0.61 -16.15 -5.81
N MET A 21 0.75 -16.79 -6.98
CA MET A 21 0.04 -16.39 -8.19
C MET A 21 -1.48 -16.47 -8.02
N SER A 22 -2.01 -17.59 -7.50
CA SER A 22 -3.45 -17.76 -7.32
C SER A 22 -3.99 -16.76 -6.30
N THR A 23 -3.34 -16.65 -5.14
CA THR A 23 -3.82 -15.80 -4.04
C THR A 23 -3.90 -14.34 -4.45
N LEU A 24 -2.87 -13.81 -5.12
CA LEU A 24 -2.83 -12.41 -5.54
C LEU A 24 -3.82 -12.12 -6.68
N ARG A 25 -4.07 -13.10 -7.56
CA ARG A 25 -5.08 -12.99 -8.61
C ARG A 25 -6.50 -13.00 -8.05
N ASP A 26 -6.77 -13.85 -7.06
CA ASP A 26 -8.08 -13.95 -6.42
C ASP A 26 -8.51 -12.64 -5.75
N ILE A 27 -7.53 -11.85 -5.27
CA ILE A 27 -7.77 -10.51 -4.73
C ILE A 27 -7.50 -9.39 -5.74
N SER A 28 -7.38 -9.68 -7.04
CA SER A 28 -7.23 -8.69 -8.12
C SER A 28 -6.04 -7.73 -7.94
N LEU A 29 -4.88 -8.24 -7.52
CA LEU A 29 -3.64 -7.46 -7.36
C LEU A 29 -2.60 -7.71 -8.46
N ASP A 30 -2.85 -8.68 -9.34
CA ASP A 30 -1.95 -9.09 -10.43
C ASP A 30 -1.57 -7.96 -11.40
N SER A 31 -2.45 -6.96 -11.55
CA SER A 31 -2.21 -5.77 -12.37
C SER A 31 -1.46 -4.63 -11.65
N ASN A 32 -1.41 -4.64 -10.31
CA ASN A 32 -0.77 -3.60 -9.51
C ASN A 32 0.62 -4.01 -8.97
N ILE A 33 1.02 -5.26 -9.21
CA ILE A 33 2.28 -5.83 -8.75
C ILE A 33 3.18 -6.11 -9.95
N ASP A 34 4.37 -5.52 -9.94
CA ASP A 34 5.39 -5.78 -10.97
C ASP A 34 5.96 -7.18 -10.77
N SER A 35 6.45 -7.46 -9.56
CA SER A 35 7.05 -8.74 -9.22
C SER A 35 6.94 -9.10 -7.74
N VAL A 36 6.97 -10.40 -7.46
CA VAL A 36 7.02 -10.99 -6.13
C VAL A 36 8.25 -11.87 -6.04
N TYR A 37 8.98 -11.75 -4.95
CA TYR A 37 10.06 -12.65 -4.62
C TYR A 37 9.85 -13.24 -3.23
N MET A 38 10.04 -14.54 -3.11
CA MET A 38 9.91 -15.25 -1.85
C MET A 38 11.14 -16.14 -1.59
N ASN A 39 11.69 -16.05 -0.39
CA ASN A 39 12.66 -17.01 0.12
C ASN A 39 11.98 -17.88 1.18
N CYS A 40 11.89 -19.19 0.95
CA CYS A 40 11.22 -20.15 1.82
C CYS A 40 12.24 -21.05 2.50
N ASN A 41 12.76 -20.72 3.68
CA ASN A 41 13.60 -21.66 4.43
C ASN A 41 12.74 -22.52 5.37
N ALA A 42 12.36 -23.71 4.89
CA ALA A 42 11.57 -24.67 5.66
C ALA A 42 12.33 -25.24 6.87
N ALA A 43 13.66 -25.38 6.79
CA ALA A 43 14.47 -25.97 7.86
C ALA A 43 14.54 -25.07 9.11
N GLU A 44 14.57 -23.76 8.93
CA GLU A 44 14.55 -22.78 10.03
C GLU A 44 13.17 -22.14 10.27
N HIS A 45 12.15 -22.55 9.52
CA HIS A 45 10.79 -21.99 9.57
C HIS A 45 10.77 -20.47 9.34
N VAL A 46 11.58 -19.98 8.40
CA VAL A 46 11.70 -18.56 8.05
C VAL A 46 11.30 -18.33 6.59
N PHE A 47 10.41 -17.37 6.38
CA PHE A 47 9.85 -16.98 5.10
C PHE A 47 10.10 -15.49 4.89
N ILE A 48 10.71 -15.12 3.77
CA ILE A 48 10.91 -13.71 3.41
C ILE A 48 10.12 -13.47 2.14
N ILE A 49 9.20 -12.53 2.16
CA ILE A 49 8.43 -12.13 0.97
C ILE A 49 8.66 -10.66 0.68
N SER A 50 8.96 -10.35 -0.58
CA SER A 50 9.10 -8.99 -1.11
C SER A 50 8.19 -8.81 -2.30
N VAL A 51 7.25 -7.87 -2.21
CA VAL A 51 6.34 -7.48 -3.28
C VAL A 51 6.80 -6.12 -3.83
N LYS A 52 7.13 -6.05 -5.11
CA LYS A 52 7.41 -4.80 -5.84
C LYS A 52 6.10 -4.26 -6.39
N ILE A 53 5.72 -3.09 -5.91
CA ILE A 53 4.48 -2.42 -6.32
C ILE A 53 4.75 -1.74 -7.66
N GLY A 54 3.87 -1.96 -8.62
CA GLY A 54 3.92 -1.29 -9.91
C GLY A 54 3.43 0.15 -9.84
N ARG A 55 2.94 0.66 -10.97
CA ARG A 55 2.39 2.02 -11.01
C ARG A 55 1.08 2.10 -10.23
N VAL A 56 1.05 3.01 -9.26
CA VAL A 56 -0.15 3.38 -8.51
C VAL A 56 -0.56 4.78 -8.93
N GLN A 57 -1.87 5.03 -9.00
CA GLN A 57 -2.41 6.36 -9.21
C GLN A 57 -1.88 7.33 -8.14
N SER A 58 -1.69 8.59 -8.54
CA SER A 58 -1.29 9.64 -7.60
C SER A 58 -2.38 9.86 -6.55
N PRO A 59 -2.00 10.30 -5.34
CA PRO A 59 -2.97 10.75 -4.34
C PRO A 59 -3.86 11.85 -4.92
N ILE A 60 -5.13 11.82 -4.55
CA ILE A 60 -6.14 12.80 -4.94
C ILE A 60 -6.20 13.86 -3.85
N THR A 61 -6.02 15.11 -4.25
CA THR A 61 -6.08 16.27 -3.36
C THR A 61 -7.44 16.95 -3.38
N VAL A 62 -7.68 17.87 -2.43
CA VAL A 62 -8.88 18.73 -2.45
C VAL A 62 -8.98 19.49 -3.77
N GLY A 63 -7.86 20.00 -4.28
CA GLY A 63 -7.84 20.74 -5.54
C GLY A 63 -8.12 19.91 -6.78
N ASP A 64 -7.82 18.61 -6.77
CA ASP A 64 -8.18 17.71 -7.87
C ASP A 64 -9.69 17.46 -7.94
N MET A 65 -10.39 17.63 -6.82
CA MET A 65 -11.81 17.30 -6.68
C MET A 65 -12.75 18.50 -6.66
N THR A 66 -12.21 19.71 -6.55
CA THR A 66 -12.99 20.92 -6.29
C THR A 66 -12.52 22.10 -7.12
N ILE A 67 -13.44 23.02 -7.39
CA ILE A 67 -13.14 24.36 -7.90
C ILE A 67 -13.28 25.34 -6.75
N LYS A 68 -12.24 26.14 -6.51
CA LYS A 68 -12.24 27.23 -5.53
C LYS A 68 -13.06 28.42 -6.06
N GLY A 69 -14.10 28.82 -5.33
CA GLY A 69 -14.68 30.15 -5.34
C GLY A 69 -14.17 30.98 -4.15
N ASP A 70 -14.73 32.17 -3.90
CA ASP A 70 -14.26 33.06 -2.82
C ASP A 70 -14.26 32.36 -1.44
N GLU A 71 -15.43 31.93 -0.97
CA GLU A 71 -15.62 31.23 0.32
C GLU A 71 -16.27 29.85 0.13
N ARG A 72 -16.19 29.31 -1.09
CA ARG A 72 -16.90 28.08 -1.48
C ARG A 72 -15.99 27.13 -2.24
N LEU A 73 -16.20 25.86 -2.00
CA LEU A 73 -15.68 24.77 -2.82
C LEU A 73 -16.85 24.14 -3.57
N THR A 74 -16.73 24.08 -4.89
CA THR A 74 -17.66 23.32 -5.75
C THR A 74 -17.03 21.99 -6.09
N VAL A 75 -17.63 20.89 -5.62
CA VAL A 75 -17.20 19.52 -5.90
C VAL A 75 -17.47 19.18 -7.36
N THR A 76 -16.41 18.78 -8.08
CA THR A 76 -16.49 18.36 -9.49
C THR A 76 -16.40 16.85 -9.66
N THR A 77 -15.80 16.16 -8.68
CA THR A 77 -15.63 14.70 -8.69
C THR A 77 -16.25 14.09 -7.44
N GLU A 78 -17.36 13.36 -7.58
CA GLU A 78 -18.11 12.82 -6.44
C GLU A 78 -17.52 11.53 -5.84
N THR A 79 -16.61 10.83 -6.55
CA THR A 79 -16.10 9.50 -6.18
C THR A 79 -15.56 9.39 -4.75
N HIS A 80 -14.97 10.47 -4.22
CA HIS A 80 -14.45 10.53 -2.85
C HIS A 80 -15.05 11.69 -2.05
N ALA A 81 -16.20 12.23 -2.46
CA ALA A 81 -16.83 13.37 -1.79
C ALA A 81 -17.10 13.13 -0.29
N PRO A 82 -17.50 11.92 0.17
CA PRO A 82 -17.62 11.64 1.59
C PRO A 82 -16.29 11.81 2.35
N LYS A 83 -15.17 11.30 1.80
CA LYS A 83 -13.84 11.45 2.41
C LYS A 83 -13.38 12.90 2.45
N LEU A 84 -13.71 13.69 1.41
CA LEU A 84 -13.45 15.13 1.40
C LEU A 84 -14.21 15.81 2.55
N LEU A 85 -15.50 15.51 2.69
CA LEU A 85 -16.34 16.08 3.73
C LEU A 85 -15.84 15.73 5.13
N ASP A 86 -15.50 14.46 5.38
CA ASP A 86 -14.91 14.01 6.65
C ASP A 86 -13.63 14.80 6.97
N LEU A 87 -12.73 14.95 5.99
CA LEU A 87 -11.49 15.73 6.12
C LEU A 87 -11.75 17.20 6.47
N LEU A 88 -12.77 17.81 5.86
CA LEU A 88 -13.13 19.20 6.13
C LEU A 88 -13.70 19.36 7.54
N TRP A 89 -14.63 18.49 7.94
CA TRP A 89 -15.24 18.52 9.27
C TRP A 89 -14.23 18.23 10.38
N ASP A 90 -13.35 17.25 10.21
CA ASP A 90 -12.30 16.93 11.17
C ASP A 90 -11.35 18.10 11.40
N ARG A 91 -11.07 18.89 10.35
CA ARG A 91 -10.11 20.00 10.43
C ARG A 91 -10.75 21.32 10.86
N TYR A 92 -11.93 21.64 10.35
CA TYR A 92 -12.53 22.98 10.48
C TYR A 92 -13.86 22.99 11.22
N GLY A 93 -14.46 21.83 11.49
CA GLY A 93 -15.66 21.67 12.31
C GLY A 93 -16.82 22.58 11.87
N GLU A 94 -17.26 23.45 12.78
CA GLU A 94 -18.38 24.38 12.58
C GLU A 94 -18.13 25.42 11.47
N LYS A 95 -16.89 25.61 11.02
CA LYS A 95 -16.57 26.50 9.90
C LYS A 95 -16.95 25.90 8.53
N VAL A 96 -17.32 24.61 8.50
CA VAL A 96 -17.77 23.89 7.30
C VAL A 96 -19.30 23.92 7.25
N GLU A 97 -19.84 24.46 6.18
CA GLU A 97 -21.29 24.51 5.95
C GLU A 97 -21.61 23.89 4.59
N GLN A 98 -22.29 22.74 4.59
CA GLN A 98 -22.69 22.10 3.34
C GLN A 98 -23.97 22.77 2.81
N ILE A 99 -23.81 23.57 1.75
CA ILE A 99 -24.89 24.34 1.13
C ILE A 99 -25.75 23.45 0.23
N SER A 100 -25.11 22.53 -0.49
CA SER A 100 -25.78 21.53 -1.33
C SER A 100 -24.94 20.26 -1.44
N ARG A 101 -25.39 19.27 -2.22
CA ARG A 101 -24.60 18.06 -2.49
C ARG A 101 -23.21 18.37 -3.06
N LEU A 102 -23.11 19.44 -3.86
CA LEU A 102 -21.88 19.80 -4.58
C LEU A 102 -21.22 21.08 -4.07
N GLU A 103 -21.87 21.84 -3.18
CA GLU A 103 -21.35 23.12 -2.71
C GLU A 103 -21.12 23.10 -1.21
N ILE A 104 -19.89 23.47 -0.83
CA ILE A 104 -19.44 23.55 0.56
C ILE A 104 -18.93 24.96 0.79
N ALA A 105 -19.47 25.66 1.78
CA ALA A 105 -18.94 26.94 2.24
C ALA A 105 -17.93 26.72 3.37
N LEU A 106 -16.82 27.47 3.33
CA LEU A 106 -15.74 27.40 4.31
C LEU A 106 -15.39 28.80 4.79
N LYS A 107 -15.54 29.02 6.10
CA LYS A 107 -15.22 30.31 6.76
C LYS A 107 -13.76 30.32 7.23
N ILE A 108 -12.83 30.33 6.28
CA ILE A 108 -11.37 30.33 6.49
C ILE A 108 -10.71 31.42 5.66
N ASP A 109 -9.48 31.82 6.02
CA ASP A 109 -8.74 32.80 5.25
C ASP A 109 -8.13 32.22 3.95
N ASP A 110 -7.63 33.10 3.09
CA ASP A 110 -7.08 32.70 1.80
C ASP A 110 -5.81 31.82 1.91
N ASP A 111 -4.98 32.01 2.94
CA ASP A 111 -3.76 31.21 3.14
C ASP A 111 -4.12 29.79 3.61
N GLU A 112 -5.07 29.66 4.54
CA GLU A 112 -5.64 28.38 4.95
C GLU A 112 -6.30 27.67 3.75
N MET A 113 -7.04 28.39 2.92
CA MET A 113 -7.67 27.85 1.72
C MET A 113 -6.62 27.32 0.73
N GLN A 114 -5.53 28.06 0.47
CA GLN A 114 -4.46 27.58 -0.41
C GLN A 114 -3.81 26.30 0.12
N LYS A 115 -3.54 26.23 1.43
CA LYS A 115 -3.00 25.02 2.06
C LYS A 115 -3.97 23.85 1.95
N LEU A 116 -5.26 24.10 2.12
CA LEU A 116 -6.31 23.09 1.99
C LEU A 116 -6.32 22.44 0.60
N MET A 117 -6.16 23.22 -0.47
CA MET A 117 -6.17 22.69 -1.85
C MET A 117 -5.11 21.61 -2.08
N SER A 118 -3.97 21.69 -1.39
CA SER A 118 -2.89 20.70 -1.48
C SER A 118 -3.07 19.45 -0.59
N GLN A 119 -4.11 19.41 0.24
CA GLN A 119 -4.32 18.29 1.17
C GLN A 119 -4.81 17.05 0.44
N VAL A 120 -4.27 15.90 0.81
CA VAL A 120 -4.68 14.60 0.27
C VAL A 120 -6.01 14.19 0.89
N VAL A 121 -7.01 13.97 0.03
CA VAL A 121 -8.32 13.40 0.39
C VAL A 121 -8.29 11.88 0.34
N TYR A 122 -7.59 11.33 -0.65
CA TYR A 122 -7.51 9.90 -0.86
C TYR A 122 -6.16 9.51 -1.46
N ASP A 123 -5.49 8.52 -0.85
CA ASP A 123 -4.28 7.92 -1.41
C ASP A 123 -4.57 6.46 -1.81
N PRO A 124 -4.68 6.16 -3.12
CA PRO A 124 -4.86 4.79 -3.61
C PRO A 124 -3.77 3.82 -3.15
N ARG A 125 -2.58 4.31 -2.78
CA ARG A 125 -1.49 3.48 -2.27
C ARG A 125 -1.79 2.88 -0.91
N VAL A 126 -2.56 3.57 -0.07
CA VAL A 126 -2.91 3.06 1.26
C VAL A 126 -3.78 1.81 1.13
N ASP A 127 -4.84 1.88 0.33
CA ASP A 127 -5.74 0.75 0.10
C ASP A 127 -5.02 -0.40 -0.62
N LEU A 128 -4.15 -0.08 -1.58
CA LEU A 128 -3.33 -1.08 -2.25
C LEU A 128 -2.37 -1.79 -1.29
N ASN A 129 -1.69 -1.04 -0.41
CA ASN A 129 -0.79 -1.61 0.59
C ASN A 129 -1.54 -2.56 1.52
N THR A 130 -2.72 -2.18 2.00
CA THR A 130 -3.56 -3.03 2.85
C THR A 130 -3.92 -4.33 2.13
N ARG A 131 -4.37 -4.26 0.88
CA ARG A 131 -4.69 -5.47 0.10
C ARG A 131 -3.46 -6.36 -0.15
N ILE A 132 -2.28 -5.78 -0.39
CA ILE A 132 -1.04 -6.54 -0.53
C ILE A 132 -0.70 -7.25 0.77
N MET A 133 -0.85 -6.58 1.92
CA MET A 133 -0.65 -7.19 3.24
C MET A 133 -1.61 -8.37 3.46
N ASP A 134 -2.89 -8.21 3.13
CA ASP A 134 -3.87 -9.30 3.21
C ASP A 134 -3.48 -10.49 2.32
N GLY A 135 -2.97 -10.21 1.12
CA GLY A 135 -2.44 -11.23 0.22
C GLY A 135 -1.23 -11.96 0.81
N ILE A 136 -0.28 -11.21 1.38
CA ILE A 136 0.89 -11.78 2.05
C ILE A 136 0.47 -12.70 3.20
N ASP A 137 -0.47 -12.27 4.05
CA ASP A 137 -0.91 -13.08 5.19
C ASP A 137 -1.63 -14.38 4.78
N ARG A 138 -2.25 -14.42 3.60
CA ARG A 138 -2.82 -15.65 3.02
C ARG A 138 -1.78 -16.59 2.42
N ILE A 139 -0.65 -16.04 1.95
CA ILE A 139 0.45 -16.82 1.36
C ILE A 139 1.31 -17.45 2.47
N LEU A 140 1.56 -16.70 3.54
CA LEU A 140 2.45 -17.12 4.61
C LEU A 140 1.82 -18.24 5.45
N PRO A 141 2.62 -19.23 5.90
CA PRO A 141 2.13 -20.26 6.81
C PRO A 141 1.58 -19.68 8.11
N GLU A 142 0.47 -20.25 8.60
CA GLU A 142 -0.17 -19.83 9.86
C GLU A 142 0.76 -19.94 11.09
N GLY A 143 1.71 -20.88 11.06
CA GLY A 143 2.71 -21.08 12.12
C GLY A 143 3.76 -19.98 12.15
N ALA A 144 4.04 -19.34 11.01
CA ALA A 144 4.91 -18.17 10.98
C ALA A 144 4.10 -16.98 11.52
N ARG A 145 4.23 -16.65 12.80
CA ARG A 145 3.48 -15.55 13.44
C ARG A 145 4.34 -14.34 13.78
N VAL A 146 5.65 -14.54 13.93
CA VAL A 146 6.59 -13.44 14.15
C VAL A 146 6.77 -12.70 12.82
N ARG A 147 6.47 -11.40 12.79
CA ARG A 147 6.57 -10.54 11.60
C ARG A 147 7.63 -9.47 11.82
N TYR A 148 8.46 -9.23 10.81
CA TYR A 148 9.38 -8.11 10.77
C TYR A 148 9.28 -7.40 9.41
N PRO A 149 8.54 -6.26 9.33
CA PRO A 149 8.46 -5.48 8.12
C PRO A 149 9.77 -4.71 7.87
N ILE A 150 10.20 -4.66 6.62
CA ILE A 150 11.35 -3.88 6.16
C ILE A 150 10.83 -2.72 5.32
N ARG A 151 11.23 -1.50 5.70
CA ARG A 151 10.87 -0.29 4.98
C ARG A 151 11.67 -0.20 3.68
N SER A 152 10.96 -0.09 2.55
CA SER A 152 11.55 0.17 1.23
C SER A 152 10.56 1.00 0.41
N THR A 153 11.07 1.94 -0.39
CA THR A 153 10.23 2.70 -1.32
C THR A 153 9.77 1.77 -2.45
N GLY A 154 8.47 1.79 -2.78
CA GLY A 154 7.88 1.01 -3.87
C GLY A 154 7.88 -0.51 -3.65
N ARG A 155 8.21 -0.98 -2.44
CA ARG A 155 8.21 -2.42 -2.10
C ARG A 155 7.69 -2.63 -0.69
N ILE A 156 6.94 -3.71 -0.52
CA ILE A 156 6.56 -4.24 0.80
C ILE A 156 7.39 -5.49 1.02
N THR A 157 8.17 -5.54 2.10
CA THR A 157 9.00 -6.70 2.43
C THR A 157 8.79 -7.10 3.86
N ILE A 158 8.54 -8.40 4.08
CA ILE A 158 8.25 -8.96 5.39
C ILE A 158 9.08 -10.22 5.58
N ILE A 159 9.71 -10.31 6.75
CA ILE A 159 10.22 -11.57 7.27
C ILE A 159 9.14 -12.13 8.19
N ALA A 160 8.76 -13.38 7.96
CA ALA A 160 7.81 -14.15 8.73
C ALA A 160 8.49 -15.40 9.26
N SER A 161 8.31 -15.69 10.55
CA SER A 161 8.97 -16.83 11.20
C SER A 161 8.12 -17.38 12.32
N GLU A 162 8.28 -18.68 12.60
CA GLU A 162 7.71 -19.31 13.80
C GLU A 162 8.49 -18.90 15.06
N ASN A 163 9.82 -18.80 14.93
CA ASN A 163 10.74 -18.43 16.00
C ASN A 163 11.12 -16.93 15.95
N PRO A 164 11.71 -16.38 17.03
CA PRO A 164 12.29 -15.04 16.99
C PRO A 164 13.24 -14.83 15.81
N ILE A 165 13.07 -13.70 15.12
CA ILE A 165 13.84 -13.39 13.90
C ILE A 165 15.25 -12.95 14.27
N LYS A 166 16.23 -13.79 13.93
CA LYS A 166 17.66 -13.52 14.12
C LYS A 166 18.18 -12.46 13.14
N GLU A 167 19.31 -11.84 13.48
CA GLU A 167 19.91 -10.77 12.66
C GLU A 167 20.35 -11.26 11.27
N GLU A 168 20.84 -12.50 11.17
CA GLU A 168 21.23 -13.12 9.88
C GLU A 168 20.09 -13.10 8.84
N TRP A 169 18.84 -13.27 9.28
CA TRP A 169 17.67 -13.22 8.41
C TRP A 169 17.36 -11.80 7.94
N LYS A 170 17.61 -10.81 8.78
CA LYS A 170 17.48 -9.39 8.41
C LYS A 170 18.55 -8.99 7.40
N GLU A 171 19.77 -9.46 7.58
CA GLU A 171 20.86 -9.24 6.62
C GLU A 171 20.58 -9.93 5.29
N LYS A 172 20.11 -11.18 5.32
CA LYS A 172 19.71 -11.91 4.11
C LYS A 172 18.61 -11.17 3.34
N ALA A 173 17.58 -10.69 4.04
CA ALA A 173 16.50 -9.91 3.42
C ALA A 173 17.01 -8.59 2.80
N LYS A 174 17.92 -7.88 3.48
CA LYS A 174 18.55 -6.66 2.94
C LYS A 174 19.40 -6.96 1.70
N ALA A 175 20.20 -8.03 1.73
CA ALA A 175 21.04 -8.44 0.61
C ALA A 175 20.20 -8.84 -0.62
N MET A 176 19.11 -9.58 -0.38
CA MET A 176 18.10 -9.91 -1.38
C MET A 176 17.52 -8.66 -2.02
N LEU A 177 17.06 -7.68 -1.23
CA LEU A 177 16.55 -6.41 -1.75
C LEU A 177 17.59 -5.67 -2.60
N SER A 178 18.86 -5.61 -2.15
CA SER A 178 19.93 -4.96 -2.90
C SER A 178 20.17 -5.61 -4.27
N LYS A 179 20.16 -6.94 -4.35
CA LYS A 179 20.30 -7.68 -5.63
C LYS A 179 19.15 -7.36 -6.58
N MET A 180 17.93 -7.30 -6.06
CA MET A 180 16.75 -7.03 -6.87
C MET A 180 16.73 -5.59 -7.41
N THR A 181 17.14 -4.61 -6.60
CA THR A 181 17.23 -3.21 -7.07
C THR A 181 18.29 -3.03 -8.16
N LYS A 182 19.40 -3.77 -8.11
CA LYS A 182 20.45 -3.72 -9.14
C LYS A 182 20.06 -4.39 -10.45
N GLY A 183 19.14 -5.36 -10.44
CA GLY A 183 18.60 -5.98 -11.65
C GLY A 183 17.49 -5.17 -12.34
N ASP A 184 17.00 -4.12 -11.66
CA ASP A 184 15.95 -3.22 -12.16
C ASP A 184 16.51 -1.96 -12.87
N SER A 185 17.83 -1.79 -12.90
CA SER A 185 18.56 -0.66 -13.53
C SER A 185 19.21 -1.07 -14.84
#